data_AF-A0A9E3YRL1-F1
#
_entry.id   AF-A0A9E3YRL1-F1
#
_cell.length_a   1.000
_cell.length_b   1.000
_cell.length_c   1.000
_cell.angle_alpha   90.00
_cell.angle_beta   90.00
_cell.angle_gamma   90.00
#
_symmetry.space_group_name_H-M   'P 1'
#
loop_
_entity.id
_entity.type
_entity.pdbx_description
1 polymer ?
#
loop_
_entity_poly.entity_id
_entity_poly.type
_entity_poly.pdbx_seq_one_letter_code
_entity_poly.pdbx_strand_id
1 'polypeptide(L)'
;MAEDRFAQIRPYHDDEARAVLDRLLGNRELVAAMTRLRFPRCSGPSGALLRPLVGFYLRRQFAGVHDVASFQKVVERYMTAMIQESTSDFTVSGLERLDPACPCLFIGNHRDIVLDPAFVNYALYSGGHDTVRIAIGDNLLTRDYVADLMRLNKSFIVRRSAKAPRQMLAALQELSAYIAHSVLDERAPVWIAQREGRAKDGWDRTDPAIIKMLALAKPRKLSLTAHVIALNVVPVSISYEWDPCDAMKARELYLRTTQGGYTKEDNEDVASIGQSITRPKGAVHVSFGEPLAGEFADPEEVAAEIDRQVLALYRIHDSNLAAYRRLRHQLPAGFGDGSTLVVADAELDARLAALPPEHRPFLLAMYANPLLNRAEFDAEAKA
;
A
#
# COMPACT_ATOMS: atom_id res chain seq x y z
N MET A 1 27.01 -19.32 15.05
CA MET A 1 26.16 -18.52 14.13
C MET A 1 26.05 -17.15 14.75
N ALA A 2 26.40 -16.08 14.02
CA ALA A 2 26.18 -14.72 14.52
C ALA A 2 24.68 -14.57 14.79
N GLU A 3 24.33 -13.96 15.92
CA GLU A 3 22.94 -13.70 16.28
C GLU A 3 22.34 -12.74 15.25
N ASP A 4 21.30 -13.17 14.54
CA ASP A 4 20.65 -12.37 13.52
C ASP A 4 19.88 -11.22 14.18
N ARG A 5 20.50 -10.03 14.10
CA ARG A 5 20.00 -8.79 14.72
C ARG A 5 18.55 -8.48 14.35
N PHE A 6 18.10 -8.84 13.15
CA PHE A 6 16.80 -8.43 12.63
C PHE A 6 15.78 -9.58 12.56
N ALA A 7 16.10 -10.75 13.09
CA ALA A 7 15.28 -11.98 13.00
C ALA A 7 13.81 -11.79 13.39
N GLN A 8 13.51 -10.86 14.31
CA GLN A 8 12.16 -10.59 14.78
C GLN A 8 11.30 -9.78 13.78
N ILE A 9 11.92 -9.00 12.90
CA ILE A 9 11.20 -8.11 11.99
C ILE A 9 11.41 -8.42 10.52
N ARG A 10 12.54 -9.01 10.12
CA ARG A 10 12.87 -9.22 8.71
C ARG A 10 11.96 -10.26 8.02
N PRO A 11 11.88 -10.25 6.69
CA PRO A 11 11.27 -11.31 5.92
C PRO A 11 12.02 -12.63 6.07
N TYR A 12 11.40 -13.72 5.63
CA TYR A 12 12.06 -15.03 5.60
C TYR A 12 13.15 -15.09 4.52
N HIS A 13 14.20 -15.83 4.83
CA HIS A 13 15.22 -16.22 3.85
C HIS A 13 14.76 -17.44 3.04
N ASP A 14 15.47 -17.72 1.94
CA ASP A 14 15.13 -18.81 1.03
C ASP A 14 15.17 -20.19 1.72
N ASP A 15 16.11 -20.41 2.64
CA ASP A 15 16.23 -21.65 3.41
C ASP A 15 15.08 -21.85 4.42
N GLU A 16 14.42 -20.77 4.83
CA GLU A 16 13.25 -20.81 5.72
C GLU A 16 11.93 -21.01 4.95
N ALA A 17 11.88 -20.62 3.68
CA ALA A 17 10.67 -20.49 2.88
C ALA A 17 9.83 -21.78 2.83
N ARG A 18 10.45 -22.93 2.56
CA ARG A 18 9.74 -24.22 2.45
C ARG A 18 9.07 -24.63 3.77
N ALA A 19 9.78 -24.54 4.88
CA ALA A 19 9.27 -24.93 6.19
C ALA A 19 8.09 -24.05 6.63
N VAL A 20 8.16 -22.75 6.36
CA VAL A 20 7.06 -21.82 6.62
C VAL A 20 5.85 -22.14 5.74
N LEU A 21 6.07 -22.39 4.45
CA LEU A 21 5.01 -22.72 3.51
C LEU A 21 4.28 -24.02 3.87
N ASP A 22 5.00 -25.04 4.34
CA ASP A 22 4.38 -26.28 4.82
C ASP A 22 3.48 -26.06 6.04
N ARG A 23 3.92 -25.23 6.98
CA ARG A 23 3.11 -24.81 8.13
C ARG A 23 1.85 -24.05 7.69
N LEU A 24 1.99 -23.12 6.74
CA LEU A 24 0.87 -22.37 6.17
C LEU A 24 -0.15 -23.31 5.49
N LEU A 25 0.30 -24.23 4.64
CA LEU A 25 -0.56 -25.19 3.93
C LEU A 25 -1.22 -26.22 4.86
N GLY A 26 -0.69 -26.40 6.07
CA GLY A 26 -1.29 -27.18 7.15
C GLY A 26 -2.34 -26.40 7.97
N ASN A 27 -2.37 -25.07 7.88
CA ASN A 27 -3.20 -24.22 8.71
C ASN A 27 -4.68 -24.24 8.26
N ARG A 28 -5.57 -24.74 9.14
CA ARG A 28 -7.01 -24.86 8.85
C ARG A 28 -7.72 -23.51 8.72
N GLU A 29 -7.27 -22.48 9.44
CA GLU A 29 -7.84 -21.13 9.35
C GLU A 29 -7.52 -20.50 8.00
N LEU A 30 -6.28 -20.63 7.50
CA LEU A 30 -5.89 -20.13 6.19
C LEU A 30 -6.73 -20.79 5.07
N VAL A 31 -6.83 -22.12 5.08
CA VAL A 31 -7.64 -22.85 4.08
C VAL A 31 -9.11 -22.42 4.14
N ALA A 32 -9.66 -22.19 5.34
CA ALA A 32 -11.03 -21.70 5.50
C ALA A 32 -11.19 -20.27 4.95
N ALA A 33 -10.23 -19.37 5.22
CA ALA A 33 -10.24 -18.01 4.71
C ALA A 33 -10.17 -17.98 3.18
N MET A 34 -9.25 -18.73 2.57
CA MET A 34 -9.14 -18.85 1.11
C MET A 34 -10.40 -19.46 0.47
N THR A 35 -11.02 -20.45 1.11
CA THR A 35 -12.27 -21.04 0.62
C THR A 35 -13.40 -20.01 0.61
N ARG A 36 -13.52 -19.18 1.66
CA ARG A 36 -14.53 -18.11 1.73
C ARG A 36 -14.30 -17.03 0.68
N LEU A 37 -13.04 -16.64 0.46
CA LEU A 37 -12.67 -15.65 -0.55
C LEU A 37 -12.99 -16.14 -1.96
N ARG A 38 -12.66 -17.40 -2.29
CA ARG A 38 -12.87 -17.96 -3.64
C ARG A 38 -14.31 -18.37 -3.92
N PHE A 39 -15.03 -18.83 -2.90
CA PHE A 39 -16.39 -19.35 -2.99
C PHE A 39 -17.33 -18.67 -1.97
N PRO A 40 -17.59 -17.36 -2.09
CA PRO A 40 -18.38 -16.62 -1.10
C PRO A 40 -19.80 -17.18 -0.95
N ARG A 41 -20.41 -17.65 -2.05
CA ARG A 41 -21.75 -18.24 -2.10
C ARG A 41 -21.86 -19.65 -1.49
N CYS A 42 -20.74 -20.35 -1.29
CA CYS A 42 -20.71 -21.74 -0.78
C CYS A 42 -20.16 -21.83 0.64
N SER A 43 -20.03 -20.71 1.35
CA SER A 43 -19.39 -20.59 2.66
C SER A 43 -20.19 -21.15 3.85
N GLY A 44 -21.39 -21.69 3.61
CA GLY A 44 -22.21 -22.43 4.57
C GLY A 44 -21.72 -23.87 4.85
N PRO A 45 -22.57 -24.81 5.31
CA PRO A 45 -22.19 -26.19 5.64
C PRO A 45 -21.45 -26.94 4.50
N SER A 46 -21.83 -26.65 3.25
CA SER A 46 -21.16 -27.14 2.03
C SER A 46 -19.69 -26.72 1.92
N GLY A 47 -19.33 -25.57 2.49
CA GLY A 47 -17.95 -25.06 2.49
C GLY A 47 -17.00 -25.96 3.28
N ALA A 48 -17.51 -26.73 4.25
CA ALA A 48 -16.69 -27.70 4.98
C ALA A 48 -16.19 -28.85 4.08
N LEU A 49 -16.99 -29.28 3.09
CA LEU A 49 -16.57 -30.28 2.10
C LEU A 49 -15.58 -29.73 1.07
N LEU A 50 -15.61 -28.41 0.80
CA LEU A 50 -14.68 -27.78 -0.14
C LEU A 50 -13.29 -27.56 0.46
N ARG A 51 -13.17 -27.41 1.79
CA ARG A 51 -11.88 -27.21 2.48
C ARG A 51 -10.81 -28.25 2.13
N PRO A 52 -11.05 -29.57 2.18
CA PRO A 52 -10.03 -30.55 1.81
C PRO A 52 -9.62 -30.45 0.34
N LEU A 53 -10.57 -30.13 -0.55
CA LEU A 53 -10.26 -29.92 -1.98
C LEU A 53 -9.40 -28.68 -2.20
N VAL A 54 -9.74 -27.56 -1.55
CA VAL A 54 -8.95 -26.32 -1.59
C VAL A 54 -7.57 -26.56 -1.00
N GLY A 55 -7.48 -27.24 0.14
CA GLY A 55 -6.19 -27.59 0.76
C GLY A 55 -5.32 -28.46 -0.15
N PHE A 56 -5.90 -29.47 -0.81
CA PHE A 56 -5.20 -30.30 -1.79
C PHE A 56 -4.72 -29.48 -2.99
N TYR A 57 -5.58 -28.62 -3.54
CA TYR A 57 -5.23 -27.74 -4.64
C TYR A 57 -4.08 -26.79 -4.28
N LEU A 58 -4.13 -26.15 -3.10
CA LEU A 58 -3.06 -25.28 -2.61
C LEU A 58 -1.74 -26.03 -2.47
N ARG A 59 -1.75 -27.22 -1.85
CA ARG A 59 -0.54 -28.04 -1.75
C ARG A 59 0.04 -28.39 -3.11
N ARG A 60 -0.80 -28.70 -4.09
CA ARG A 60 -0.36 -28.97 -5.46
C ARG A 60 0.23 -27.73 -6.14
N GLN A 61 -0.39 -26.56 -5.99
CA GLN A 61 0.10 -25.30 -6.55
C GLN A 61 1.47 -24.90 -5.97
N PHE A 62 1.64 -25.10 -4.67
CA PHE A 62 2.84 -24.72 -3.93
C PHE A 62 3.86 -25.88 -3.76
N ALA A 63 3.68 -27.00 -4.46
CA ALA A 63 4.56 -28.17 -4.34
C ALA A 63 5.99 -27.91 -4.82
N GLY A 64 6.15 -27.10 -5.88
CA GLY A 64 7.45 -26.74 -6.45
C GLY A 64 8.07 -25.47 -5.89
N VAL A 65 7.53 -24.92 -4.80
CA VAL A 65 8.05 -23.69 -4.18
C VAL A 65 9.07 -24.06 -3.11
N HIS A 66 10.32 -23.65 -3.30
CA HIS A 66 11.44 -23.99 -2.41
C HIS A 66 12.16 -22.77 -1.84
N ASP A 67 11.91 -21.60 -2.40
CA ASP A 67 12.56 -20.33 -2.07
C ASP A 67 11.55 -19.18 -2.18
N VAL A 68 11.93 -17.96 -1.80
CA VAL A 68 11.06 -16.79 -1.85
C VAL A 68 10.72 -16.42 -3.30
N ALA A 69 11.66 -16.57 -4.24
CA ALA A 69 11.45 -16.21 -5.64
C ALA A 69 10.36 -17.08 -6.31
N SER A 70 10.38 -18.39 -6.09
CA SER A 70 9.37 -19.34 -6.58
C SER A 70 8.01 -19.10 -5.93
N PHE A 71 7.97 -18.67 -4.66
CA PHE A 71 6.74 -18.22 -4.02
C PHE A 71 6.16 -16.98 -4.71
N GLN A 72 6.99 -15.96 -4.96
CA GLN A 72 6.58 -14.72 -5.62
C GLN A 72 6.07 -14.96 -7.05
N LYS A 73 6.63 -15.91 -7.81
CA LYS A 73 6.10 -16.33 -9.12
C LYS A 73 4.68 -16.90 -9.05
N VAL A 74 4.35 -17.60 -7.95
CA VAL A 74 2.97 -18.07 -7.76
C VAL A 74 2.05 -16.90 -7.43
N VAL A 75 2.49 -15.97 -6.55
CA VAL A 75 1.73 -14.77 -6.20
C VAL A 75 1.49 -13.89 -7.44
N GLU A 76 2.49 -13.71 -8.29
CA GLU A 76 2.41 -12.96 -9.55
C GLU A 76 1.27 -13.46 -10.44
N ARG A 77 1.12 -14.77 -10.64
CA ARG A 77 0.00 -15.33 -11.42
C ARG A 77 -1.37 -14.94 -10.88
N TYR A 78 -1.54 -14.95 -9.56
CA TYR A 78 -2.79 -14.51 -8.93
C TYR A 78 -2.97 -13.00 -9.07
N MET A 79 -1.89 -12.23 -9.01
CA MET A 79 -1.91 -10.80 -9.20
C MET A 79 -2.33 -10.41 -10.61
N THR A 80 -1.76 -11.07 -11.64
CA THR A 80 -2.13 -10.88 -13.04
C THR A 80 -3.61 -11.16 -13.26
N ALA A 81 -4.13 -12.27 -12.72
CA ALA A 81 -5.55 -12.60 -12.82
C ALA A 81 -6.43 -11.55 -12.12
N MET A 82 -6.06 -11.11 -10.92
CA MET A 82 -6.81 -10.08 -10.18
C MET A 82 -6.83 -8.74 -10.94
N ILE A 83 -5.71 -8.33 -11.53
CA ILE A 83 -5.62 -7.12 -12.37
C ILE A 83 -6.59 -7.26 -13.55
N GLN A 84 -6.53 -8.35 -14.29
CA GLN A 84 -7.39 -8.60 -15.45
C GLN A 84 -8.89 -8.65 -15.10
N GLU A 85 -9.23 -9.17 -13.92
CA GLU A 85 -10.63 -9.32 -13.50
C GLU A 85 -11.22 -8.08 -12.82
N SER A 86 -10.39 -7.25 -12.15
CA SER A 86 -10.87 -6.19 -11.26
C SER A 86 -10.41 -4.77 -11.60
N THR A 87 -9.55 -4.61 -12.62
CA THR A 87 -9.17 -3.31 -13.17
C THR A 87 -9.65 -3.19 -14.61
N SER A 88 -10.02 -1.98 -15.05
CA SER A 88 -10.31 -1.72 -16.47
C SER A 88 -9.03 -1.48 -17.27
N ASP A 89 -8.01 -0.93 -16.61
CA ASP A 89 -6.68 -0.69 -17.17
C ASP A 89 -5.64 -0.68 -16.04
N PHE A 90 -4.42 -1.11 -16.35
CA PHE A 90 -3.26 -1.03 -15.44
C PHE A 90 -2.08 -0.47 -16.20
N THR A 91 -1.63 0.72 -15.82
CA THR A 91 -0.54 1.43 -16.50
C THR A 91 0.56 1.82 -15.52
N VAL A 92 1.78 1.86 -16.02
CA VAL A 92 2.99 2.21 -15.26
C VAL A 92 3.75 3.29 -16.00
N SER A 93 4.33 4.26 -15.29
CA SER A 93 5.22 5.27 -15.85
C SER A 93 6.37 5.62 -14.92
N GLY A 94 7.47 6.14 -15.48
CA GLY A 94 8.65 6.59 -14.74
C GLY A 94 9.59 5.46 -14.33
N LEU A 95 9.11 4.22 -14.28
CA LEU A 95 9.94 3.06 -13.95
C LEU A 95 11.08 2.87 -14.94
N GLU A 96 10.85 3.16 -16.22
CA GLU A 96 11.83 3.05 -17.31
C GLU A 96 13.07 3.93 -17.14
N ARG A 97 13.04 4.90 -16.22
CA ARG A 97 14.13 5.83 -15.93
C ARG A 97 15.00 5.38 -14.76
N LEU A 98 14.54 4.39 -13.99
CA LEU A 98 15.25 3.86 -12.85
C LEU A 98 16.18 2.74 -13.28
N ASP A 99 17.39 2.71 -12.73
CA ASP A 99 18.33 1.63 -12.96
C ASP A 99 17.94 0.38 -12.14
N PRO A 100 17.65 -0.78 -12.78
CA PRO A 100 17.33 -2.02 -12.07
C PRO A 100 18.42 -2.52 -11.12
N ALA A 101 19.68 -2.14 -11.33
CA ALA A 101 20.79 -2.54 -10.46
C ALA A 101 20.94 -1.66 -9.21
N CYS A 102 20.25 -0.51 -9.15
CA CYS A 102 20.30 0.43 -8.05
C CYS A 102 19.10 0.20 -7.11
N PRO A 103 19.34 -0.25 -5.85
CA PRO A 103 18.24 -0.40 -4.89
C PRO A 103 17.66 0.97 -4.54
N CYS A 104 16.33 1.04 -4.45
CA CYS A 104 15.61 2.26 -4.08
C CYS A 104 14.84 2.06 -2.77
N LEU A 105 14.72 3.15 -2.00
CA LEU A 105 13.67 3.28 -0.98
C LEU A 105 12.47 3.98 -1.61
N PHE A 106 11.47 3.20 -2.01
CA PHE A 106 10.22 3.72 -2.52
C PHE A 106 9.34 4.23 -1.37
N ILE A 107 8.90 5.50 -1.49
CA ILE A 107 7.95 6.11 -0.54
C ILE A 107 6.73 6.56 -1.33
N GLY A 108 5.56 6.03 -1.00
CA GLY A 108 4.35 6.36 -1.76
C GLY A 108 3.13 6.66 -0.93
N ASN A 109 2.12 7.22 -1.61
CA ASN A 109 0.80 7.33 -1.04
C ASN A 109 0.23 5.94 -0.75
N HIS A 110 -0.67 5.88 0.22
CA HIS A 110 -1.21 4.61 0.70
C HIS A 110 -2.71 4.76 0.86
N ARG A 111 -3.49 4.16 -0.04
CA ARG A 111 -4.95 4.23 -0.05
C ARG A 111 -5.57 2.85 0.14
N ASP A 112 -4.95 1.81 -0.36
CA ASP A 112 -5.42 0.43 -0.17
C ASP A 112 -4.66 -0.26 0.97
N ILE A 113 -5.28 -1.20 1.68
CA ILE A 113 -4.63 -1.91 2.80
C ILE A 113 -3.49 -2.84 2.38
N VAL A 114 -3.58 -3.50 1.22
CA VAL A 114 -2.60 -4.51 0.79
C VAL A 114 -2.20 -4.39 -0.68
N LEU A 115 -3.05 -3.82 -1.53
CA LEU A 115 -2.79 -3.79 -2.96
C LEU A 115 -1.80 -2.71 -3.39
N ASP A 116 -1.62 -1.64 -2.61
CA ASP A 116 -0.63 -0.61 -2.92
C ASP A 116 0.78 -1.19 -3.11
N PRO A 117 1.39 -1.87 -2.10
CA PRO A 117 2.69 -2.49 -2.30
C PRO A 117 2.65 -3.65 -3.30
N ALA A 118 1.49 -4.31 -3.48
CA ALA A 118 1.36 -5.38 -4.46
C ALA A 118 1.45 -4.83 -5.89
N PHE A 119 0.79 -3.71 -6.21
CA PHE A 119 0.88 -3.07 -7.52
C PHE A 119 2.27 -2.54 -7.81
N VAL A 120 2.94 -1.97 -6.81
CA VAL A 120 4.36 -1.58 -6.92
C VAL A 120 5.23 -2.78 -7.25
N ASN A 121 5.05 -3.90 -6.53
CA ASN A 121 5.78 -5.14 -6.83
C ASN A 121 5.49 -5.71 -8.21
N TYR A 122 4.23 -5.68 -8.64
CA TYR A 122 3.84 -6.14 -9.96
C TYR A 122 4.46 -5.29 -11.08
N ALA A 123 4.46 -3.96 -10.91
CA ALA A 123 5.10 -3.03 -11.82
C ALA A 123 6.62 -3.26 -11.91
N LEU A 124 7.30 -3.37 -10.77
CA LEU A 124 8.73 -3.65 -10.70
C LEU A 124 9.09 -4.97 -11.37
N TYR A 125 8.38 -6.05 -11.00
CA TYR A 125 8.60 -7.37 -11.57
C TYR A 125 8.40 -7.38 -13.09
N SER A 126 7.32 -6.76 -13.58
CA SER A 126 7.03 -6.67 -15.02
C SER A 126 8.06 -5.81 -15.77
N GLY A 127 8.66 -4.83 -15.10
CA GLY A 127 9.74 -4.00 -15.63
C GLY A 127 11.14 -4.62 -15.50
N GLY A 128 11.27 -5.84 -14.97
CA GLY A 128 12.56 -6.52 -14.80
C GLY A 128 13.38 -6.06 -13.57
N HIS A 129 12.75 -5.36 -12.63
CA HIS A 129 13.34 -4.97 -11.34
C HIS A 129 13.08 -6.01 -10.26
N ASP A 130 13.91 -5.98 -9.21
CA ASP A 130 13.65 -6.73 -7.99
C ASP A 130 12.41 -6.20 -7.25
N THR A 131 11.62 -7.12 -6.69
CA THR A 131 10.47 -6.79 -5.83
C THR A 131 10.94 -6.21 -4.49
N VAL A 132 10.17 -5.27 -3.94
CA VAL A 132 10.46 -4.61 -2.68
C VAL A 132 10.26 -5.48 -1.46
N ARG A 133 10.98 -5.15 -0.39
CA ARG A 133 10.60 -5.46 0.98
C ARG A 133 9.56 -4.47 1.47
N ILE A 134 8.47 -4.96 2.04
CA ILE A 134 7.29 -4.15 2.36
C ILE A 134 7.18 -3.93 3.86
N ALA A 135 7.12 -2.69 4.31
CA ALA A 135 6.82 -2.39 5.71
C ALA A 135 5.35 -2.71 6.03
N ILE A 136 5.10 -3.58 7.01
CA ILE A 136 3.74 -3.92 7.50
C ILE A 136 3.63 -3.74 9.01
N GLY A 137 2.56 -3.08 9.47
CA GLY A 137 2.29 -2.90 10.90
C GLY A 137 1.89 -4.21 11.57
N ASP A 138 2.40 -4.43 12.79
CA ASP A 138 2.03 -5.58 13.65
C ASP A 138 0.52 -5.65 13.97
N ASN A 139 -0.17 -4.52 13.90
CA ASN A 139 -1.62 -4.42 14.09
C ASN A 139 -2.44 -5.22 13.06
N LEU A 140 -1.87 -5.51 11.88
CA LEU A 140 -2.52 -6.35 10.86
C LEU A 140 -2.23 -7.85 11.04
N LEU A 141 -1.28 -8.18 11.93
CA LEU A 141 -0.74 -9.53 12.11
C LEU A 141 -1.37 -10.22 13.32
N THR A 142 -2.69 -10.11 13.47
CA THR A 142 -3.42 -10.70 14.60
C THR A 142 -3.50 -12.22 14.58
N ARG A 143 -3.15 -12.85 13.45
CA ARG A 143 -3.11 -14.30 13.25
C ARG A 143 -1.71 -14.70 12.78
N ASP A 144 -1.14 -15.73 13.39
CA ASP A 144 0.23 -16.20 13.07
C ASP A 144 0.43 -16.51 11.58
N TYR A 145 -0.56 -17.11 10.93
CA TYR A 145 -0.48 -17.44 9.50
C TYR A 145 -0.43 -16.19 8.61
N VAL A 146 -0.99 -15.05 9.05
CA VAL A 146 -0.92 -13.79 8.31
C VAL A 146 0.49 -13.22 8.43
N ALA A 147 1.09 -13.25 9.61
CA ALA A 147 2.48 -12.85 9.81
C ALA A 147 3.42 -13.69 8.94
N ASP A 148 3.24 -15.02 8.96
CA ASP A 148 4.02 -15.97 8.17
C ASP A 148 3.90 -15.68 6.66
N LEU A 149 2.66 -15.50 6.16
CA LEU A 149 2.40 -15.22 4.75
C LEU A 149 3.02 -13.90 4.29
N MET A 150 2.90 -12.84 5.11
CA MET A 150 3.43 -11.52 4.78
C MET A 150 4.96 -11.55 4.77
N ARG A 151 5.60 -12.18 5.75
CA ARG A 151 7.07 -12.32 5.80
C ARG A 151 7.61 -13.21 4.68
N LEU A 152 6.86 -14.21 4.25
CA LEU A 152 7.21 -15.02 3.08
C LEU A 152 7.14 -14.18 1.78
N ASN A 153 6.24 -13.20 1.73
CA ASN A 153 6.12 -12.24 0.63
C ASN A 153 7.02 -11.00 0.78
N LYS A 154 8.22 -11.15 1.36
CA LYS A 154 9.21 -10.09 1.59
C LYS A 154 8.75 -8.95 2.53
N SER A 155 7.65 -9.08 3.27
CA SER A 155 7.27 -8.03 4.24
C SER A 155 8.09 -8.10 5.52
N PHE A 156 8.41 -6.93 6.09
CA PHE A 156 9.04 -6.80 7.40
C PHE A 156 8.14 -6.05 8.38
N ILE A 157 8.25 -6.40 9.65
CA ILE A 157 7.31 -6.00 10.69
C ILE A 157 7.71 -4.65 11.30
N VAL A 158 6.75 -3.71 11.30
CA VAL A 158 6.80 -2.45 12.04
C VAL A 158 6.04 -2.63 13.34
N ARG A 159 6.74 -2.57 14.48
CA ARG A 159 6.14 -2.74 15.82
C ARG A 159 5.43 -1.44 16.24
N ARG A 160 4.10 -1.43 16.22
CA ARG A 160 3.28 -0.26 16.59
C ARG A 160 2.60 -0.41 17.94
N SER A 161 2.55 -1.63 18.47
CA SER A 161 1.93 -1.94 19.75
C SER A 161 2.72 -1.44 20.98
N ALA A 162 3.96 -0.98 20.81
CA ALA A 162 4.81 -0.50 21.90
C ALA A 162 4.32 0.85 22.46
N LYS A 163 3.82 0.85 23.71
CA LYS A 163 3.27 2.05 24.36
C LYS A 163 4.30 2.86 25.16
N ALA A 164 5.38 2.23 25.62
CA ALA A 164 6.39 2.91 26.44
C ALA A 164 7.37 3.69 25.55
N PRO A 165 7.67 4.98 25.84
CA PRO A 165 8.52 5.82 24.98
C PRO A 165 9.88 5.20 24.64
N ARG A 166 10.52 4.53 25.60
CA ARG A 166 11.80 3.82 25.39
C ARG A 166 11.68 2.66 24.41
N GLN A 167 10.61 1.88 24.51
CA GLN A 167 10.36 0.75 23.61
C GLN A 167 10.02 1.24 22.20
N MET A 168 9.24 2.32 22.10
CA MET A 168 8.92 2.96 20.82
C MET A 168 10.19 3.47 20.12
N LEU A 169 11.06 4.18 20.84
CA LEU A 169 12.33 4.64 20.27
C LEU A 169 13.21 3.47 19.82
N ALA A 170 13.32 2.41 20.63
CA ALA A 170 14.08 1.21 20.26
C ALA A 170 13.52 0.55 18.99
N ALA A 171 12.20 0.44 18.86
CA ALA A 171 11.55 -0.09 17.68
C ALA A 171 11.80 0.79 16.44
N LEU A 172 11.74 2.12 16.57
CA LEU A 172 12.06 3.05 15.47
C LEU A 172 13.53 2.97 15.07
N GLN A 173 14.45 2.81 16.01
CA GLN A 173 15.88 2.61 15.74
C GLN A 173 16.14 1.27 15.02
N GLU A 174 15.49 0.19 15.45
CA GLU A 174 15.56 -1.12 14.80
C GLU A 174 15.03 -1.05 13.37
N LEU A 175 13.85 -0.44 13.17
CA LEU A 175 13.22 -0.23 11.88
C LEU A 175 14.11 0.57 10.93
N SER A 176 14.59 1.73 11.39
CA SER A 176 15.48 2.60 10.62
C SER A 176 16.76 1.87 10.20
N ALA A 177 17.37 1.15 11.14
CA ALA A 177 18.58 0.37 10.86
C ALA A 177 18.31 -0.75 9.86
N TYR A 178 17.16 -1.40 9.92
CA TYR A 178 16.79 -2.47 8.98
C TYR A 178 16.53 -1.93 7.57
N ILE A 179 15.87 -0.78 7.43
CA ILE A 179 15.66 -0.13 6.13
C ILE A 179 17.01 0.25 5.50
N ALA A 180 17.89 0.89 6.28
CA ALA A 180 19.23 1.24 5.83
C ALA A 180 20.05 0.00 5.44
N HIS A 181 20.03 -1.05 6.27
CA HIS A 181 20.70 -2.32 5.99
C HIS A 181 20.18 -2.98 4.70
N SER A 182 18.86 -2.98 4.50
CA SER A 182 18.23 -3.56 3.31
C SER A 182 18.73 -2.87 2.04
N VAL A 183 18.70 -1.54 2.01
CA VAL A 183 19.04 -0.76 0.81
C VAL A 183 20.56 -0.67 0.60
N LEU A 184 21.32 -0.36 1.65
CA LEU A 184 22.74 -0.03 1.54
C LEU A 184 23.65 -1.27 1.54
N ASP A 185 23.32 -2.30 2.33
CA ASP A 185 24.18 -3.47 2.53
C ASP A 185 23.72 -4.66 1.69
N GLU A 186 22.43 -5.01 1.77
CA GLU A 186 21.86 -6.17 1.07
C GLU A 186 21.37 -5.85 -0.35
N ARG A 187 21.42 -4.56 -0.73
CA ARG A 187 20.95 -4.05 -2.02
C ARG A 187 19.52 -4.48 -2.39
N ALA A 188 18.65 -4.62 -1.39
CA ALA A 188 17.25 -4.97 -1.57
C ALA A 188 16.39 -3.69 -1.55
N PRO A 189 15.55 -3.45 -2.58
CA PRO A 189 14.67 -2.31 -2.59
C PRO A 189 13.60 -2.44 -1.50
N VAL A 190 13.12 -1.29 -1.01
CA VAL A 190 12.16 -1.22 0.10
C VAL A 190 10.99 -0.33 -0.31
N TRP A 191 9.78 -0.68 0.13
CA TRP A 191 8.61 0.17 0.03
C TRP A 191 8.06 0.50 1.41
N ILE A 192 7.79 1.79 1.65
CA ILE A 192 7.07 2.28 2.82
C ILE A 192 5.98 3.28 2.41
N ALA A 193 4.93 3.37 3.21
CA ALA A 193 3.93 4.42 3.06
C ALA A 193 4.48 5.77 3.55
N GLN A 194 4.09 6.86 2.90
CA GLN A 194 4.50 8.23 3.24
C GLN A 194 3.99 8.73 4.61
N ARG A 195 3.05 8.02 5.23
CA ARG A 195 2.54 8.29 6.58
C ARG A 195 2.03 7.03 7.24
N GLU A 196 1.81 7.09 8.55
CA GLU A 196 1.23 5.97 9.27
C GLU A 196 -0.23 5.74 8.88
N GLY A 197 -0.49 4.57 8.29
CA GLY A 197 -1.83 4.13 7.91
C GLY A 197 -2.28 4.69 6.56
N ARG A 198 -3.32 4.07 5.99
CA ARG A 198 -3.85 4.47 4.70
C ARG A 198 -4.66 5.77 4.79
N ALA A 199 -4.54 6.61 3.77
CA ALA A 199 -5.41 7.75 3.52
C ALA A 199 -6.86 7.28 3.34
N LYS A 200 -7.76 7.89 4.11
CA LYS A 200 -9.21 7.63 4.06
C LYS A 200 -9.96 8.71 3.31
N ASP A 201 -9.35 9.89 3.23
CA ASP A 201 -9.87 11.12 2.67
C ASP A 201 -9.19 11.51 1.36
N GLY A 202 -8.28 10.69 0.82
CA GLY A 202 -7.54 11.03 -0.40
C GLY A 202 -6.61 12.25 -0.27
N TRP A 203 -6.35 12.71 0.96
CA TRP A 203 -5.41 13.81 1.23
C TRP A 203 -4.01 13.26 1.45
N ASP A 204 -3.27 13.11 0.36
CA ASP A 204 -1.93 12.51 0.39
C ASP A 204 -0.88 13.57 0.76
N ARG A 205 -0.42 13.55 2.02
CA ARG A 205 0.72 14.32 2.52
C ARG A 205 1.69 13.43 3.29
N THR A 206 2.97 13.71 3.18
CA THR A 206 4.05 12.95 3.81
C THR A 206 4.20 13.41 5.25
N ASP A 207 4.27 12.46 6.19
CA ASP A 207 4.52 12.77 7.60
C ASP A 207 6.05 12.91 7.82
N PRO A 208 6.55 14.09 8.23
CA PRO A 208 7.97 14.28 8.52
C PRO A 208 8.53 13.31 9.58
N ALA A 209 7.66 12.71 10.42
CA ALA A 209 8.07 11.68 11.37
C ALA A 209 8.68 10.45 10.69
N ILE A 210 8.26 10.10 9.47
CA ILE A 210 8.88 9.01 8.69
C ILE A 210 10.31 9.36 8.32
N ILE A 211 10.58 10.61 7.92
CA ILE A 211 11.93 11.06 7.58
C ILE A 211 12.81 11.13 8.84
N LYS A 212 12.26 11.61 9.96
CA LYS A 212 12.92 11.58 11.27
C LYS A 212 13.29 10.15 11.67
N MET A 213 12.41 9.17 11.42
CA MET A 213 12.69 7.76 11.65
C MET A 213 13.83 7.27 10.74
N LEU A 214 13.81 7.55 9.43
CA LEU A 214 14.89 7.15 8.51
C LEU A 214 16.26 7.74 8.91
N ALA A 215 16.27 8.95 9.47
CA ALA A 215 17.47 9.60 9.95
C ALA A 215 18.08 8.98 11.22
N LEU A 216 17.39 8.08 11.94
CA LEU A 216 17.92 7.43 13.15
C LEU A 216 19.10 6.50 12.86
N ALA A 217 19.13 5.84 11.70
CA ALA A 217 20.24 4.99 11.25
C ALA A 217 21.36 5.77 10.58
N LYS A 218 21.20 7.09 10.38
CA LYS A 218 22.18 7.94 9.73
C LYS A 218 23.49 7.97 10.50
N PRO A 219 24.65 7.73 9.85
CA PRO A 219 25.94 7.95 10.48
C PRO A 219 26.08 9.39 11.00
N ARG A 220 26.64 9.58 12.20
CA ARG A 220 26.71 10.90 12.85
C ARG A 220 27.36 11.99 11.99
N LYS A 221 28.35 11.63 11.16
CA LYS A 221 29.09 12.55 10.29
C LYS A 221 28.42 12.81 8.94
N LEU A 222 27.37 12.05 8.59
CA LEU A 222 26.66 12.20 7.32
C LEU A 222 25.57 13.27 7.47
N SER A 223 25.42 14.17 6.51
CA SER A 223 24.29 15.12 6.48
C SER A 223 22.98 14.39 6.20
N LEU A 224 21.83 15.01 6.53
CA LEU A 224 20.52 14.47 6.20
C LEU A 224 20.40 14.25 4.68
N THR A 225 20.75 15.27 3.89
CA THR A 225 20.82 15.20 2.43
C THR A 225 21.57 13.97 1.95
N ALA A 226 22.81 13.78 2.39
CA ALA A 226 23.64 12.68 1.92
C ALA A 226 23.08 11.31 2.33
N HIS A 227 22.38 11.21 3.46
CA HIS A 227 21.71 9.98 3.87
C HIS A 227 20.48 9.66 3.02
N VAL A 228 19.65 10.67 2.72
CA VAL A 228 18.47 10.51 1.84
C VAL A 228 18.90 10.11 0.43
N ILE A 229 19.94 10.76 -0.11
CA ILE A 229 20.52 10.41 -1.41
C ILE A 229 21.11 9.00 -1.38
N ALA A 230 21.81 8.61 -0.32
CA ALA A 230 22.37 7.26 -0.18
C ALA A 230 21.28 6.17 -0.14
N LEU A 231 20.14 6.45 0.51
CA LEU A 231 18.97 5.56 0.51
C LEU A 231 18.23 5.53 -0.84
N ASN A 232 18.62 6.39 -1.79
CA ASN A 232 18.02 6.47 -3.12
C ASN A 232 16.49 6.54 -3.04
N VAL A 233 15.99 7.53 -2.29
CA VAL A 233 14.56 7.70 -2.06
C VAL A 233 13.86 8.06 -3.36
N VAL A 234 12.86 7.27 -3.76
CA VAL A 234 12.06 7.48 -4.96
C VAL A 234 10.58 7.61 -4.58
N PRO A 235 9.95 8.77 -4.82
CA PRO A 235 8.52 8.94 -4.59
C PRO A 235 7.68 8.07 -5.54
N VAL A 236 6.58 7.49 -5.07
CA VAL A 236 5.67 6.68 -5.87
C VAL A 236 4.24 7.15 -5.67
N SER A 237 3.51 7.38 -6.76
CA SER A 237 2.09 7.74 -6.73
C SER A 237 1.24 6.61 -7.30
N ILE A 238 0.26 6.18 -6.53
CA ILE A 238 -0.70 5.13 -6.87
C ILE A 238 -2.07 5.78 -7.00
N SER A 239 -2.64 5.73 -8.20
CA SER A 239 -3.89 6.38 -8.55
C SER A 239 -4.94 5.37 -8.95
N TYR A 240 -5.94 5.18 -8.09
CA TYR A 240 -7.14 4.39 -8.36
C TYR A 240 -8.22 5.30 -8.94
N GLU A 241 -8.90 4.84 -10.00
CA GLU A 241 -10.13 5.48 -10.46
C GLU A 241 -11.23 5.30 -9.40
N TRP A 242 -11.37 4.09 -8.86
CA TRP A 242 -12.32 3.78 -7.80
C TRP A 242 -11.63 3.07 -6.64
N ASP A 243 -11.82 3.58 -5.42
CA ASP A 243 -11.32 2.93 -4.22
C ASP A 243 -12.26 1.79 -3.81
N PRO A 244 -11.77 0.53 -3.73
CA PRO A 244 -12.59 -0.63 -3.37
C PRO A 244 -13.31 -0.51 -2.02
N CYS A 245 -12.72 0.27 -1.10
CA CYS A 245 -13.17 0.41 0.28
C CYS A 245 -13.76 1.80 0.56
N ASP A 246 -14.13 2.57 -0.47
CA ASP A 246 -14.64 3.94 -0.35
C ASP A 246 -15.81 4.08 0.63
N ALA A 247 -16.79 3.19 0.55
CA ALA A 247 -17.95 3.16 1.43
C ALA A 247 -17.57 2.93 2.90
N MET A 248 -16.62 2.01 3.15
CA MET A 248 -16.13 1.72 4.50
C MET A 248 -15.38 2.92 5.07
N LYS A 249 -14.54 3.57 4.25
CA LYS A 249 -13.80 4.78 4.62
C LYS A 249 -14.74 5.95 4.91
N ALA A 250 -15.75 6.17 4.08
CA ALA A 250 -16.73 7.22 4.28
C ALA A 250 -17.51 7.06 5.60
N ARG A 251 -17.94 5.83 5.93
CA ARG A 251 -18.54 5.51 7.24
C ARG A 251 -17.58 5.80 8.39
N GLU A 252 -16.35 5.33 8.29
CA GLU A 252 -15.36 5.54 9.35
C GLU A 252 -15.08 7.03 9.58
N LEU A 253 -14.90 7.81 8.51
CA LEU A 253 -14.68 9.25 8.60
C LEU A 253 -15.87 9.96 9.25
N TYR A 254 -17.10 9.63 8.83
CA TYR A 254 -18.30 10.17 9.46
C TYR A 254 -18.36 9.89 10.97
N LEU A 255 -18.13 8.64 11.38
CA LEU A 255 -18.18 8.25 12.79
C LEU A 255 -17.08 8.96 13.60
N ARG A 256 -15.86 9.06 13.07
CA ARG A 256 -14.78 9.82 13.72
C ARG A 256 -15.14 11.29 13.90
N THR A 257 -15.68 11.92 12.87
CA THR A 257 -16.05 13.35 12.92
C THR A 257 -17.22 13.62 13.85
N THR A 258 -18.22 12.74 13.92
CA THR A 258 -19.45 12.97 14.70
C THR A 258 -19.43 12.42 16.11
N GLN A 259 -18.71 11.32 16.36
CA GLN A 259 -18.66 10.63 17.65
C GLN A 259 -17.31 10.81 18.37
N GLY A 260 -16.36 11.53 17.77
CA GLY A 260 -15.04 11.80 18.33
C GLY A 260 -14.09 10.60 18.33
N GLY A 261 -14.51 9.46 17.80
CA GLY A 261 -13.71 8.24 17.75
C GLY A 261 -14.30 7.15 16.88
N TYR A 262 -13.50 6.13 16.58
CA TYR A 262 -13.94 4.93 15.88
C TYR A 262 -13.15 3.74 16.38
N THR A 263 -13.87 2.75 16.91
CA THR A 263 -13.29 1.46 17.27
C THR A 263 -13.61 0.47 16.16
N LYS A 264 -12.56 -0.10 15.56
CA LYS A 264 -12.72 -1.09 14.51
C LYS A 264 -13.46 -2.31 15.01
N GLU A 265 -14.28 -2.90 14.15
CA GLU A 265 -14.95 -4.17 14.42
C GLU A 265 -13.97 -5.34 14.27
N ASP A 266 -14.23 -6.45 14.98
CA ASP A 266 -13.46 -7.67 14.83
C ASP A 266 -13.49 -8.18 13.38
N ASN A 267 -12.31 -8.36 12.78
CA ASN A 267 -12.11 -8.77 11.38
C ASN A 267 -12.43 -7.70 10.31
N GLU A 268 -12.64 -6.43 10.68
CA GLU A 268 -12.86 -5.35 9.70
C GLU A 268 -11.70 -5.20 8.70
N ASP A 269 -10.46 -5.38 9.16
CA ASP A 269 -9.28 -5.35 8.29
C ASP A 269 -9.26 -6.52 7.30
N VAL A 270 -9.73 -7.71 7.70
CA VAL A 270 -9.87 -8.88 6.80
C VAL A 270 -10.97 -8.62 5.76
N ALA A 271 -12.08 -8.00 6.16
CA ALA A 271 -13.13 -7.60 5.23
C ALA A 271 -12.64 -6.55 4.22
N SER A 272 -11.84 -5.57 4.67
CA SER A 272 -11.21 -4.58 3.82
C SER A 272 -10.27 -5.22 2.80
N ILE A 273 -9.43 -6.18 3.22
CA ILE A 273 -8.55 -6.96 2.31
C ILE A 273 -9.38 -7.71 1.26
N GLY A 274 -10.48 -8.36 1.69
CA GLY A 274 -11.37 -9.06 0.77
C GLY A 274 -12.00 -8.14 -0.27
N GLN A 275 -12.50 -6.97 0.15
CA GLN A 275 -13.09 -5.96 -0.76
C GLN A 275 -12.04 -5.40 -1.72
N SER A 276 -10.87 -5.07 -1.19
CA SER A 276 -9.71 -4.64 -1.97
C SER A 276 -9.41 -5.59 -3.13
N ILE A 277 -9.33 -6.90 -2.87
CA ILE A 277 -9.04 -7.90 -3.92
C ILE A 277 -10.20 -8.04 -4.91
N THR A 278 -11.44 -8.06 -4.45
CA THR A 278 -12.59 -8.52 -5.24
C THR A 278 -13.38 -7.44 -5.96
N ARG A 279 -13.37 -6.20 -5.47
CA ARG A 279 -14.20 -5.12 -6.04
C ARG A 279 -13.51 -4.47 -7.25
N PRO A 280 -14.29 -3.98 -8.23
CA PRO A 280 -13.77 -3.21 -9.35
C PRO A 280 -13.08 -1.93 -8.89
N LYS A 281 -11.91 -1.66 -9.45
CA LYS A 281 -11.05 -0.49 -9.15
C LYS A 281 -11.05 0.56 -10.27
N GLY A 282 -11.68 0.23 -11.40
CA GLY A 282 -11.50 0.98 -12.64
C GLY A 282 -10.03 0.96 -13.09
N ALA A 283 -9.56 2.07 -13.65
CA ALA A 283 -8.19 2.23 -14.07
C ALA A 283 -7.28 2.42 -12.84
N VAL A 284 -6.16 1.69 -12.82
CA VAL A 284 -5.10 1.85 -11.82
C VAL A 284 -3.83 2.31 -12.52
N HIS A 285 -3.20 3.34 -11.98
CA HIS A 285 -1.94 3.86 -12.49
C HIS A 285 -0.89 3.92 -11.39
N VAL A 286 0.30 3.39 -11.64
CA VAL A 286 1.46 3.48 -10.75
C VAL A 286 2.51 4.33 -11.43
N SER A 287 2.84 5.47 -10.85
CA SER A 287 3.85 6.37 -11.37
C SER A 287 5.03 6.46 -10.40
N PHE A 288 6.22 6.17 -10.92
CA PHE A 288 7.49 6.31 -10.20
C PHE A 288 8.07 7.69 -10.48
N GLY A 289 8.55 8.35 -9.43
CA GLY A 289 9.26 9.62 -9.52
C GLY A 289 10.74 9.44 -9.84
N GLU A 290 11.48 10.52 -9.65
CA GLU A 290 12.94 10.53 -9.77
C GLU A 290 13.56 10.43 -8.36
N PRO A 291 14.75 9.83 -8.23
CA PRO A 291 15.50 9.87 -6.98
C PRO A 291 15.61 11.29 -6.43
N LEU A 292 15.37 11.44 -5.13
CA LEU A 292 15.52 12.73 -4.45
C LEU A 292 16.94 13.26 -4.65
N ALA A 293 17.02 14.51 -5.10
CA ALA A 293 18.27 15.24 -5.31
C ALA A 293 18.11 16.67 -4.80
N GLY A 294 19.23 17.29 -4.41
CA GLY A 294 19.25 18.65 -3.87
C GLY A 294 19.88 18.69 -2.48
N GLU A 295 19.61 19.77 -1.75
CA GLU A 295 19.99 19.95 -0.35
C GLU A 295 18.73 20.14 0.49
N PHE A 296 18.68 19.47 1.65
CA PHE A 296 17.55 19.54 2.57
C PHE A 296 18.03 19.96 3.95
N ALA A 297 17.49 21.07 4.47
CA ALA A 297 17.84 21.59 5.77
C ALA A 297 17.30 20.70 6.90
N ASP A 298 16.11 20.14 6.72
CA ASP A 298 15.39 19.39 7.74
C ASP A 298 14.47 18.30 7.15
N PRO A 299 13.92 17.40 8.00
CA PRO A 299 12.98 16.36 7.58
C PRO A 299 11.71 16.87 6.89
N GLU A 300 11.28 18.09 7.19
CA GLU A 300 10.11 18.74 6.63
C GLU A 300 10.33 19.09 5.15
N GLU A 301 11.52 19.61 4.78
CA GLU A 301 11.87 19.85 3.37
C GLU A 301 11.94 18.56 2.54
N VAL A 302 12.46 17.46 3.13
CA VAL A 302 12.45 16.15 2.45
C VAL A 302 11.01 15.66 2.22
N ALA A 303 10.14 15.81 3.22
CA ALA A 303 8.73 15.46 3.11
C ALA A 303 8.01 16.30 2.04
N ALA A 304 8.31 17.61 1.97
CA ALA A 304 7.77 18.50 0.95
C ALA A 304 8.21 18.12 -0.47
N GLU A 305 9.46 17.67 -0.66
CA GLU A 305 9.92 17.18 -1.96
C GLU A 305 9.25 15.86 -2.37
N ILE A 306 9.02 14.94 -1.41
CA ILE A 306 8.23 13.73 -1.67
C ILE A 306 6.81 14.12 -2.07
N ASP A 307 6.17 15.04 -1.34
CA ASP A 307 4.83 15.52 -1.65
C ASP A 307 4.75 16.17 -3.03
N ARG A 308 5.74 17.01 -3.39
CA ARG A 308 5.83 17.65 -4.71
C ARG A 308 5.77 16.60 -5.82
N GLN A 309 6.56 15.53 -5.70
CA GLN A 309 6.56 14.47 -6.70
C GLN A 309 5.28 13.63 -6.64
N VAL A 310 4.86 13.13 -5.47
CA VAL A 310 3.65 12.28 -5.35
C VAL A 310 2.40 12.97 -5.90
N LEU A 311 2.22 14.27 -5.61
CA LEU A 311 1.08 15.05 -6.09
C LEU A 311 1.16 15.36 -7.59
N ALA A 312 2.36 15.63 -8.11
CA ALA A 312 2.56 15.85 -9.55
C ALA A 312 2.34 14.57 -10.36
N LEU A 313 2.77 13.42 -9.83
CA LEU A 313 2.69 12.09 -10.45
C LEU A 313 1.29 11.48 -10.34
N TYR A 314 0.43 11.98 -9.45
CA TYR A 314 -0.92 11.45 -9.28
C TYR A 314 -1.74 11.65 -10.57
N ARG A 315 -2.21 10.54 -11.15
CA ARG A 315 -3.07 10.56 -12.33
C ARG A 315 -4.48 10.94 -11.93
N ILE A 316 -4.95 12.08 -12.46
CA ILE A 316 -6.33 12.53 -12.31
C ILE A 316 -7.21 11.64 -13.20
N HIS A 317 -8.16 10.96 -12.55
CA HIS A 317 -9.19 10.16 -13.20
C HIS A 317 -10.50 10.95 -13.28
N ASP A 318 -11.41 10.50 -14.15
CA ASP A 318 -12.72 11.14 -14.32
C ASP A 318 -13.57 11.07 -13.04
N SER A 319 -13.36 10.06 -12.19
CA SER A 319 -13.97 10.00 -10.85
C SER A 319 -13.57 11.19 -9.97
N ASN A 320 -12.32 11.65 -10.07
CA ASN A 320 -11.84 12.84 -9.35
C ASN A 320 -12.52 14.10 -9.87
N LEU A 321 -12.62 14.24 -11.19
CA LEU A 321 -13.27 15.39 -11.84
C LEU A 321 -14.77 15.43 -11.54
N ALA A 322 -15.45 14.27 -11.59
CA ALA A 322 -16.87 14.13 -11.27
C ALA A 322 -17.16 14.55 -9.82
N ALA A 323 -16.33 14.13 -8.87
CA ALA A 323 -16.46 14.51 -7.47
C ALA A 323 -16.14 16.00 -7.25
N TYR A 324 -15.06 16.50 -7.85
CA TYR A 324 -14.68 17.91 -7.77
C TYR A 324 -15.80 18.82 -8.29
N ARG A 325 -16.38 18.49 -9.44
CA ARG A 325 -17.49 19.26 -10.03
C ARG A 325 -18.73 19.28 -9.15
N ARG A 326 -19.06 18.17 -8.47
CA ARG A 326 -20.16 18.13 -7.49
C ARG A 326 -19.91 19.03 -6.29
N LEU A 327 -18.66 19.14 -5.82
CA LEU A 327 -18.30 19.95 -4.66
C LEU A 327 -18.08 21.43 -4.97
N ARG A 328 -17.52 21.75 -6.14
CA ARG A 328 -17.14 23.13 -6.53
C ARG A 328 -18.07 23.75 -7.56
N HIS A 329 -19.04 22.99 -8.07
CA HIS A 329 -19.96 23.40 -9.14
C HIS A 329 -19.26 23.84 -10.44
N GLN A 330 -18.01 23.41 -10.63
CA GLN A 330 -17.19 23.68 -11.81
C GLN A 330 -16.08 22.62 -11.94
N LEU A 331 -15.53 22.44 -13.15
CA LEU A 331 -14.32 21.66 -13.35
C LEU A 331 -13.06 22.45 -12.99
N PRO A 332 -11.94 21.80 -12.64
CA PRO A 332 -10.65 22.46 -12.54
C PRO A 332 -10.22 23.02 -13.90
N ALA A 333 -9.40 24.08 -13.90
CA ALA A 333 -8.88 24.67 -15.13
C ALA A 333 -8.11 23.62 -15.98
N GLY A 334 -8.32 23.65 -17.29
CA GLY A 334 -7.70 22.70 -18.22
C GLY A 334 -8.47 21.40 -18.42
N PHE A 335 -9.58 21.19 -17.70
CA PHE A 335 -10.48 20.06 -17.88
C PHE A 335 -11.82 20.52 -18.45
N GLY A 336 -12.40 19.73 -19.34
CA GLY A 336 -13.70 19.99 -19.95
C GLY A 336 -14.64 18.80 -19.79
N ASP A 337 -15.92 19.01 -20.11
CA ASP A 337 -16.90 17.92 -20.12
C ASP A 337 -16.61 16.96 -21.28
N GLY A 338 -16.45 15.67 -20.98
CA GLY A 338 -16.20 14.60 -21.94
C GLY A 338 -17.14 13.42 -21.77
N SER A 339 -17.22 12.52 -22.76
CA SER A 339 -18.11 11.36 -22.71
C SER A 339 -17.77 10.37 -21.59
N THR A 340 -16.49 10.25 -21.24
CA THR A 340 -16.03 9.39 -20.13
C THR A 340 -16.39 9.98 -18.76
N LEU A 341 -16.45 11.31 -18.64
CA LEU A 341 -16.91 12.00 -17.43
C LEU A 341 -18.39 11.67 -17.11
N VAL A 342 -19.24 11.53 -18.14
CA VAL A 342 -20.65 11.14 -17.96
C VAL A 342 -20.77 9.74 -17.36
N VAL A 343 -19.89 8.81 -17.74
CA VAL A 343 -19.85 7.46 -17.16
C VAL A 343 -19.41 7.53 -15.70
N ALA A 344 -18.36 8.32 -15.41
CA ALA A 344 -17.89 8.52 -14.04
C ALA A 344 -18.94 9.21 -13.15
N ASP A 345 -19.73 10.13 -13.70
CA ASP A 345 -20.87 10.74 -13.00
C ASP A 345 -21.89 9.70 -12.58
N ALA A 346 -22.32 8.85 -13.50
CA ALA A 346 -23.34 7.83 -13.24
C ALA A 346 -22.87 6.82 -12.17
N GLU A 347 -21.61 6.38 -12.26
CA GLU A 347 -21.00 5.49 -11.27
C GLU A 347 -20.86 6.17 -9.89
N LEU A 348 -20.43 7.44 -9.86
CA LEU A 348 -20.35 8.20 -8.62
C LEU A 348 -21.73 8.38 -7.96
N ASP A 349 -22.76 8.68 -8.75
CA ASP A 349 -24.13 8.83 -8.25
C ASP A 349 -24.68 7.49 -7.71
N ALA A 350 -24.39 6.37 -8.38
CA ALA A 350 -24.75 5.04 -7.89
C ALA A 350 -24.06 4.73 -6.53
N ARG A 351 -22.78 5.06 -6.39
CA ARG A 351 -22.03 4.91 -5.13
C ARG A 351 -22.59 5.78 -4.01
N LEU A 352 -22.93 7.03 -4.30
CA LEU A 352 -23.54 7.94 -3.33
C LEU A 352 -24.94 7.47 -2.92
N ALA A 353 -25.75 6.98 -3.86
CA ALA A 353 -27.08 6.46 -3.58
C ALA A 353 -27.05 5.23 -2.66
N ALA A 354 -26.00 4.41 -2.75
CA ALA A 354 -25.78 3.25 -1.88
C ALA A 354 -25.36 3.62 -0.44
N LEU A 355 -25.05 4.90 -0.17
CA LEU A 355 -24.64 5.38 1.15
C LEU A 355 -25.73 6.17 1.87
N PRO A 356 -25.76 6.10 3.21
CA PRO A 356 -26.52 7.05 4.03
C PRO A 356 -26.15 8.50 3.68
N PRO A 357 -27.13 9.44 3.63
CA PRO A 357 -26.89 10.84 3.27
C PRO A 357 -25.73 11.49 4.01
N GLU A 358 -25.55 11.16 5.28
CA GLU A 358 -24.51 11.67 6.17
C GLU A 358 -23.08 11.21 5.80
N HIS A 359 -22.93 10.07 5.12
CA HIS A 359 -21.62 9.57 4.68
C HIS A 359 -21.21 10.15 3.31
N ARG A 360 -22.17 10.58 2.51
CA ARG A 360 -21.94 11.04 1.12
C ARG A 360 -20.92 12.17 0.99
N PRO A 361 -20.89 13.19 1.86
CA PRO A 361 -19.88 14.24 1.78
C PRO A 361 -18.45 13.71 1.91
N PHE A 362 -18.23 12.67 2.74
CA PHE A 362 -16.91 12.08 2.94
C PHE A 362 -16.45 11.29 1.71
N LEU A 363 -17.35 10.57 1.05
CA LEU A 363 -17.03 9.90 -0.22
C LEU A 363 -16.69 10.91 -1.30
N LEU A 364 -17.50 11.98 -1.46
CA LEU A 364 -17.23 13.05 -2.42
C LEU A 364 -15.88 13.72 -2.16
N ALA A 365 -15.61 14.10 -0.91
CA ALA A 365 -14.34 14.71 -0.53
C ALA A 365 -13.16 13.80 -0.87
N MET A 366 -13.26 12.50 -0.57
CA MET A 366 -12.19 11.55 -0.84
C MET A 366 -11.76 11.51 -2.31
N TYR A 367 -12.70 11.60 -3.25
CA TYR A 367 -12.39 11.62 -4.69
C TYR A 367 -11.96 13.01 -5.19
N ALA A 368 -12.42 14.10 -4.59
CA ALA A 368 -12.04 15.46 -5.00
C ALA A 368 -10.71 15.94 -4.40
N ASN A 369 -10.35 15.44 -3.22
CA ASN A 369 -9.17 15.86 -2.46
C ASN A 369 -7.83 15.71 -3.20
N PRO A 370 -7.59 14.76 -4.10
CA PRO A 370 -6.34 14.72 -4.87
C PRO A 370 -6.11 16.01 -5.70
N LEU A 371 -7.18 16.57 -6.27
CA LEU A 371 -7.13 17.85 -7.00
C LEU A 371 -6.95 19.04 -6.06
N LEU A 372 -7.70 19.05 -4.96
CA LEU A 372 -7.65 20.13 -3.98
C LEU A 372 -6.29 20.21 -3.29
N ASN A 373 -5.74 19.06 -2.89
CA ASN A 373 -4.45 18.95 -2.23
C ASN A 373 -3.31 19.41 -3.14
N ARG A 374 -3.33 19.03 -4.42
CA ARG A 374 -2.37 19.52 -5.40
C ARG A 374 -2.46 21.05 -5.57
N ALA A 375 -3.66 21.59 -5.68
CA ALA A 375 -3.86 23.03 -5.82
C ALA A 375 -3.41 23.81 -4.57
N GLU A 376 -3.66 23.27 -3.38
CA GLU A 376 -3.20 23.84 -2.11
C GLU A 376 -1.68 23.82 -2.02
N PHE A 377 -1.04 22.70 -2.33
CA PHE A 377 0.41 22.58 -2.36
C PHE A 377 1.07 23.57 -3.33
N ASP A 378 0.54 23.69 -4.55
CA ASP A 378 1.04 24.62 -5.56
C ASP A 378 0.88 26.10 -5.14
N ALA A 379 -0.08 26.40 -4.26
CA ALA A 379 -0.28 27.73 -3.69
C ALA A 379 0.71 27.99 -2.55
N GLU A 380 0.93 27.01 -1.66
CA GLU A 380 1.94 27.06 -0.59
C GLU A 380 3.35 27.28 -1.16
N ALA A 381 3.69 26.61 -2.26
CA ALA A 381 5.00 26.74 -2.89
C ALA A 381 5.27 28.10 -3.57
N LYS A 382 4.23 28.93 -3.76
CA LYS A 382 4.33 30.27 -4.36
C LYS A 382 4.29 31.40 -3.33
N ALA A 383 3.88 31.11 -2.09
CA ALA A 383 3.84 32.04 -0.97
C ALA A 383 5.22 32.16 -0.34
#